data_AF-A0A6I4YPR7-F1
#
_entry.id   AF-A0A6I4YPR7-F1
#
_cell.length_a   1.000
_cell.length_b   1.000
_cell.length_c   1.000
_cell.angle_alpha   90.00
_cell.angle_beta   90.00
_cell.angle_gamma   90.00
#
_symmetry.space_group_name_H-M   'P 1'
#
loop_
_entity.id
_entity.type
_entity.pdbx_description
1 polymer ?
#
loop_
_entity_poly.entity_id
_entity_poly.type
_entity_poly.pdbx_seq_one_letter_code
_entity_poly.pdbx_strand_id
1 'polypeptide(L)' 'MFDALTSPRAYKHAWTPGDALHFVQQGSGTHFDPQVVQALTQVLGHHAA' A
#
# COMPACT_ATOMS: atom_id res chain seq x y z
N MET A 1 2.37 -3.77 19.56
CA MET A 1 1.37 -2.68 19.44
C MET A 1 0.58 -2.87 18.14
N PHE A 2 -0.21 -3.93 18.07
CA PHE A 2 -1.09 -4.28 16.94
C PHE A 2 -2.46 -3.56 17.07
N ASP A 3 -2.87 -3.35 18.32
CA ASP A 3 -4.11 -2.69 18.72
C ASP A 3 -4.21 -1.19 18.33
N ALA A 4 -3.07 -0.52 18.18
CA ALA A 4 -3.05 0.91 17.80
C ALA A 4 -3.37 1.16 16.31
N LEU A 5 -3.31 0.12 15.48
CA LEU A 5 -3.66 0.15 14.05
C LEU A 5 -5.09 -0.31 13.78
N THR A 6 -5.73 -1.01 14.73
CA THR A 6 -7.12 -1.51 14.60
C THR A 6 -8.16 -0.53 15.13
N SER A 7 -7.74 0.57 15.77
CA SER A 7 -8.67 1.59 16.27
C SER A 7 -9.01 2.62 15.16
N PRO A 8 -10.30 2.85 14.85
CA PRO A 8 -10.71 3.75 13.78
C PRO A 8 -10.34 5.19 14.13
N ARG A 9 -9.40 5.78 13.37
CA ARG A 9 -9.02 7.18 13.50
C ARG A 9 -9.81 8.02 12.50
N ALA A 10 -10.63 8.93 13.01
CA ALA A 10 -11.65 9.71 12.31
C ALA A 10 -11.18 10.75 11.26
N TYR A 11 -9.93 10.73 10.80
CA TYR A 11 -9.35 11.89 10.09
C TYR A 11 -8.47 11.61 8.86
N LYS A 12 -8.44 10.39 8.33
CA LYS A 12 -7.70 10.12 7.09
C LYS A 12 -8.65 9.59 6.02
N HIS A 13 -8.79 10.33 4.94
CA HIS A 13 -9.47 9.85 3.73
C HIS A 13 -8.85 8.49 3.37
N ALA A 14 -9.68 7.46 3.23
CA ALA A 14 -9.20 6.16 2.81
C ALA A 14 -8.48 6.37 1.47
N TRP A 15 -7.21 6.00 1.42
CA TRP A 15 -6.47 6.04 0.17
C TRP A 15 -7.17 5.15 -0.84
N THR A 16 -7.30 5.65 -2.07
CA THR A 16 -7.73 4.77 -3.15
C THR A 16 -6.68 3.66 -3.33
N PRO A 17 -7.05 2.50 -3.87
CA PRO A 17 -6.08 1.45 -4.18
C PRO A 17 -4.89 1.96 -5.01
N GLY A 18 -5.14 2.94 -5.89
CA GLY A 18 -4.10 3.62 -6.68
C GLY A 18 -3.16 4.48 -5.83
N ASP A 19 -3.68 5.28 -4.92
CA ASP A 19 -2.86 6.12 -4.02
C ASP A 19 -1.99 5.28 -3.09
N ALA A 20 -2.54 4.18 -2.58
CA ALA A 20 -1.81 3.24 -1.75
C ALA A 20 -0.69 2.53 -2.53
N LEU A 21 -0.98 2.10 -3.76
CA LEU A 21 0.03 1.48 -4.62
C LEU A 21 1.14 2.47 -4.98
N HIS A 22 0.79 3.72 -5.31
CA HIS A 22 1.75 4.76 -5.62
C HIS A 22 2.66 5.05 -4.42
N PHE A 23 2.11 5.16 -3.21
CA PHE A 23 2.92 5.35 -2.00
C PHE A 23 3.91 4.19 -1.76
N VAL A 24 3.47 2.95 -1.93
CA VAL A 24 4.33 1.76 -1.78
C VAL A 24 5.43 1.73 -2.85
N GLN A 25 5.12 2.14 -4.09
CA GLN A 25 6.10 2.27 -5.16
C GLN A 25 7.16 3.34 -4.86
N GLN A 26 6.75 4.50 -4.32
CA GLN A 26 7.68 5.58 -3.94
C GLN A 26 8.65 5.15 -2.81
N GLY A 27 8.25 4.21 -1.95
CA GLY A 27 9.10 3.66 -0.88
C GLY A 27 9.94 2.44 -1.28
N SER A 28 9.89 2.02 -2.54
CA SER A 28 10.62 0.84 -3.04
C SER A 28 12.14 1.03 -2.93
N GLY A 29 12.84 0.05 -2.36
CA GLY A 29 14.29 0.08 -2.17
C GLY A 29 14.76 0.89 -0.96
N THR A 30 13.86 1.53 -0.22
CA THR A 30 14.17 2.25 1.02
C THR A 30 13.38 1.67 2.20
N HIS A 31 12.07 1.84 2.21
CA HIS A 31 11.17 1.30 3.24
C HIS A 31 10.59 -0.06 2.87
N PHE A 32 10.53 -0.39 1.58
CA PHE A 32 9.96 -1.63 1.07
C PHE A 32 10.96 -2.38 0.20
N ASP A 33 10.92 -3.72 0.27
CA ASP A 33 11.72 -4.57 -0.60
C ASP A 33 11.24 -4.40 -2.06
N PRO A 34 12.12 -4.06 -3.02
CA PRO A 34 11.75 -3.87 -4.42
C PRO A 34 11.03 -5.08 -5.04
N GLN A 35 11.42 -6.30 -4.70
CA GLN A 35 10.82 -7.52 -5.25
C GLN A 35 9.38 -7.69 -4.76
N VAL A 36 9.11 -7.32 -3.50
CA VAL A 36 7.75 -7.37 -2.94
C VAL A 36 6.86 -6.30 -3.56
N VAL A 37 7.36 -5.08 -3.76
CA VAL A 37 6.62 -3.99 -4.44
C VAL A 37 6.27 -4.37 -5.88
N GLN A 38 7.21 -5.01 -6.59
CA GLN A 38 6.98 -5.50 -7.94
C GLN A 38 5.90 -6.58 -7.97
N ALA A 39 5.97 -7.59 -7.11
CA ALA A 39 4.95 -8.63 -7.01
C ALA A 39 3.57 -8.06 -6.68
N LEU A 40 3.50 -7.10 -5.75
CA LEU A 40 2.26 -6.42 -5.38
C LEU A 40 1.64 -5.68 -6.56
N THR A 41 2.46 -4.97 -7.34
CA THR A 41 2.01 -4.25 -8.55
C THR A 41 1.48 -5.22 -9.61
N GLN A 42 2.11 -6.38 -9.78
CA GLN A 42 1.67 -7.39 -10.74
C GLN A 42 0.30 -8.00 -10.39
N VAL A 43 0.09 -8.30 -9.09
CA VAL A 43 -1.17 -8.88 -8.61
C VAL A 43 -2.32 -7.87 -8.67
N LEU A 44 -2.08 -6.63 -8.22
CA LEU A 44 -3.12 -5.59 -8.22
C LEU A 44 -3.42 -5.06 -9.63
N GLY A 45 -2.42 -5.01 -10.52
CA GLY A 45 -2.63 -4.66 -11.92
C GLY A 45 -3.49 -5.67 -12.70
N HIS A 46 -3.48 -6.95 -12.31
CA HIS A 46 -4.35 -7.97 -12.90
C HIS A 46 -5.81 -7.93 -12.42
N HIS A 47 -6.08 -7.34 -11.25
CA HIS A 47 -7.43 -7.26 -10.67
C HIS A 47 -8.21 -5.99 -11.05
N ALA A 48 -7.63 -5.10 -11.87
CA ALA A 48 -8.24 -3.86 -12.33
C ALA A 48 -8.74 -3.92 -13.79
N ALA A 49 -8.76 -5.10 -14.40
CA ALA A 49 -9.27 -5.34 -15.76
C ALA A 49 -10.71 -5.85 -15.76
#